data_AF-A0A412B9V4-F1
#
_entry.id   AF-A0A412B9V4-F1
#
_cell.length_a   1.000
_cell.length_b   1.000
_cell.length_c   1.000
_cell.angle_alpha   90.00
_cell.angle_beta   90.00
_cell.angle_gamma   90.00
#
_symmetry.space_group_name_H-M   'P 1'
#
loop_
_entity.id
_entity.type
_entity.pdbx_description
1 polymer ?
#
loop_
_entity_poly.entity_id
_entity_poly.type
_entity_poly.pdbx_seq_one_letter_code
_entity_poly.pdbx_strand_id
1 'polypeptide(L)'
;MDIVVGAGDISMESEAFTARKVNVSVGVGELSVDQISASEKAVFEVGTGDVSILNGQFPKVSIEAGVGDAVFSGSVSNKLEVEAGTGDVNVSLTGTEKSYAFDLSAGLGEIRLNGQSKGAFDAEYETGSNGGAEVELTAGVGDISVLTQQ
;
A
#
# COMPACT_ATOMS: atom_id res chain seq x y z
N MET A 1 -18.72 -2.20 -2.71
CA MET A 1 -18.85 -2.41 -1.25
C MET A 1 -18.34 -1.16 -0.57
N ASP A 2 -18.99 -0.75 0.51
CA ASP A 2 -18.64 0.46 1.26
C ASP A 2 -18.81 0.15 2.75
N ILE A 3 -17.76 0.36 3.54
CA ILE A 3 -17.75 0.17 4.99
C ILE A 3 -17.13 1.40 5.64
N VAL A 4 -17.80 1.92 6.68
CA VAL A 4 -17.29 3.03 7.49
C VAL A 4 -17.42 2.65 8.97
N VAL A 5 -16.31 2.73 9.70
CA VAL A 5 -16.23 2.47 11.14
C VAL A 5 -15.61 3.68 11.83
N GLY A 6 -16.30 4.25 12.82
CA GLY A 6 -15.76 5.40 13.56
C GLY A 6 -14.62 5.01 14.50
N ALA A 7 -14.81 3.93 15.27
CA ALA A 7 -13.79 3.34 16.12
C ALA A 7 -13.99 1.82 16.20
N GLY A 8 -12.90 1.06 16.12
CA GLY A 8 -12.88 -0.40 16.17
C GLY A 8 -12.21 -1.02 14.96
N ASP A 9 -11.93 -2.30 15.07
CA ASP A 9 -11.10 -3.02 14.09
C ASP A 9 -11.96 -3.70 13.01
N ILE A 10 -11.40 -3.78 11.81
CA ILE A 10 -11.97 -4.52 10.69
C ILE A 10 -11.00 -5.62 10.32
N SER A 11 -11.48 -6.87 10.32
CA SER A 11 -10.80 -7.99 9.68
C SER A 11 -11.66 -8.54 8.55
N MET A 12 -11.07 -8.71 7.37
CA MET A 12 -11.68 -9.37 6.23
C MET A 12 -10.81 -10.53 5.77
N GLU A 13 -11.25 -11.75 6.04
CA GLU A 13 -10.59 -12.99 5.63
C GLU A 13 -11.54 -13.80 4.73
N SER A 14 -11.11 -14.15 3.52
CA SER A 14 -11.91 -14.99 2.61
C SER A 14 -11.05 -15.67 1.55
N GLU A 15 -11.37 -16.92 1.19
CA GLU A 15 -10.60 -17.68 0.16
C GLU A 15 -10.64 -17.04 -1.24
N ALA A 16 -11.59 -16.15 -1.52
CA ALA A 16 -11.59 -15.24 -2.66
C ALA A 16 -12.78 -14.26 -2.54
N PHE A 17 -12.57 -13.10 -1.90
CA PHE A 17 -13.56 -12.03 -2.01
C PHE A 17 -13.32 -11.24 -3.29
N THR A 18 -14.32 -11.21 -4.19
CA THR A 18 -14.26 -10.41 -5.43
C THR A 18 -15.38 -9.40 -5.48
N ALA A 19 -15.01 -8.12 -5.59
CA ALA A 19 -15.94 -7.02 -5.83
C ALA A 19 -15.50 -6.19 -7.05
N ARG A 20 -16.39 -5.36 -7.60
CA ARG A 20 -15.96 -4.36 -8.59
C ARG A 20 -15.18 -3.23 -7.93
N LYS A 21 -15.74 -2.68 -6.86
CA LYS A 21 -15.16 -1.60 -6.05
C LYS A 21 -15.26 -1.94 -4.57
N VAL A 22 -14.20 -1.62 -3.83
CA VAL A 22 -14.12 -1.74 -2.38
C VAL A 22 -13.72 -0.38 -1.83
N ASN A 23 -14.47 0.14 -0.86
CA ASN A 23 -14.07 1.29 -0.06
C ASN A 23 -14.25 0.91 1.41
N VAL A 24 -13.22 1.13 2.22
CA VAL A 24 -13.24 0.89 3.66
C VAL A 24 -12.58 2.07 4.34
N SER A 25 -13.26 2.65 5.33
CA SER A 25 -12.75 3.77 6.12
C SER A 25 -12.91 3.48 7.60
N VAL A 26 -11.81 3.64 8.37
CA VAL A 26 -11.76 3.47 9.81
C VAL A 26 -11.22 4.76 10.44
N GLY A 27 -11.96 5.34 11.38
CA GLY A 27 -11.49 6.53 12.09
C GLY A 27 -10.32 6.20 13.02
N VAL A 28 -10.55 5.29 13.97
CA VAL A 28 -9.55 4.79 14.92
C VAL A 28 -9.66 3.28 15.06
N GLY A 29 -8.58 2.54 14.84
CA GLY A 29 -8.55 1.08 14.90
C GLY A 29 -7.74 0.49 13.76
N GLU A 30 -7.68 -0.83 13.71
CA GLU A 30 -6.89 -1.56 12.70
C GLU A 30 -7.75 -2.02 11.53
N LEU A 31 -7.16 -2.03 10.34
CA LEU A 31 -7.75 -2.65 9.15
C LEU A 31 -6.84 -3.78 8.67
N SER A 32 -7.32 -5.01 8.79
CA SER A 32 -6.67 -6.20 8.24
C SER A 32 -7.53 -6.83 7.15
N VAL A 33 -6.91 -7.10 6.01
CA VAL A 33 -7.54 -7.68 4.84
C VAL A 33 -6.61 -8.75 4.31
N ASP A 34 -7.10 -9.96 4.10
CA ASP A 34 -6.35 -11.04 3.47
C ASP A 34 -7.13 -11.67 2.31
N GLN A 35 -6.41 -11.95 1.22
CA GLN A 35 -6.93 -12.63 0.02
C GLN A 35 -8.12 -11.94 -0.65
N ILE A 36 -8.06 -10.62 -0.78
CA ILE A 36 -9.09 -9.81 -1.46
C ILE A 36 -8.70 -9.44 -2.89
N SER A 37 -9.70 -9.43 -3.77
CA SER A 37 -9.59 -8.95 -5.15
C SER A 37 -10.67 -7.91 -5.48
N ALA A 38 -10.31 -6.91 -6.28
CA ALA A 38 -11.30 -6.01 -6.89
C ALA A 38 -11.04 -5.85 -8.38
N SER A 39 -12.09 -5.85 -9.20
CA SER A 39 -11.94 -5.80 -10.66
C SER A 39 -11.76 -4.39 -11.22
N GLU A 40 -11.96 -3.32 -10.42
CA GLU A 40 -11.74 -1.93 -10.86
C GLU A 40 -10.83 -1.14 -9.91
N LYS A 41 -11.24 -0.95 -8.65
CA LYS A 41 -10.50 -0.16 -7.66
C LYS A 41 -10.80 -0.62 -6.23
N ALA A 42 -9.81 -0.57 -5.35
CA ALA A 42 -9.98 -0.61 -3.90
C ALA A 42 -9.43 0.67 -3.24
N VAL A 43 -10.08 1.12 -2.17
CA VAL A 43 -9.66 2.25 -1.31
C VAL A 43 -9.76 1.79 0.14
N PHE A 44 -8.69 1.99 0.90
CA PHE A 44 -8.58 1.63 2.30
C PHE A 44 -7.99 2.80 3.09
N GLU A 45 -8.74 3.35 4.03
CA GLU A 45 -8.35 4.55 4.78
C GLU A 45 -8.46 4.26 6.29
N VAL A 46 -7.39 4.57 7.03
CA VAL A 46 -7.37 4.53 8.50
C VAL A 46 -6.84 5.87 9.01
N GLY A 47 -7.62 6.54 9.87
CA GLY A 47 -7.19 7.81 10.47
C GLY A 47 -6.09 7.60 11.51
N THR A 48 -6.28 6.66 12.43
CA THR A 48 -5.28 6.26 13.44
C THR A 48 -5.34 4.77 13.69
N GLY A 49 -4.23 4.07 13.45
CA GLY A 49 -4.09 2.62 13.47
C GLY A 49 -3.50 2.11 12.17
N ASP A 50 -3.24 0.82 12.13
CA ASP A 50 -2.48 0.21 11.03
C ASP A 50 -3.41 -0.31 9.92
N VAL A 51 -2.92 -0.28 8.68
CA VAL A 51 -3.54 -0.95 7.53
C VAL A 51 -2.67 -2.12 7.10
N SER A 52 -3.25 -3.31 6.99
CA SER A 52 -2.58 -4.49 6.49
C SER A 52 -3.42 -5.16 5.42
N ILE A 53 -2.99 -5.05 4.16
CA ILE A 53 -3.60 -5.72 3.01
C ILE A 53 -2.66 -6.83 2.56
N LEU A 54 -3.05 -8.08 2.76
CA LEU A 54 -2.26 -9.26 2.45
C LEU A 54 -2.84 -10.03 1.26
N ASN A 55 -1.95 -10.53 0.41
CA ASN A 55 -2.30 -11.33 -0.77
C ASN A 55 -3.35 -10.69 -1.69
N GLY A 56 -3.30 -9.36 -1.82
CA GLY A 56 -4.26 -8.57 -2.60
C GLY A 56 -4.07 -8.68 -4.11
N GLN A 57 -5.16 -8.58 -4.88
CA GLN A 57 -5.14 -8.61 -6.34
C GLN A 57 -5.99 -7.47 -6.91
N PHE A 58 -5.34 -6.41 -7.39
CA PHE A 58 -6.02 -5.19 -7.78
C PHE A 58 -5.49 -4.61 -9.09
N PRO A 59 -6.35 -4.12 -10.00
CA PRO A 59 -5.90 -3.20 -11.04
C PRO A 59 -5.42 -1.90 -10.42
N LYS A 60 -6.23 -1.33 -9.52
CA LYS A 60 -5.93 -0.08 -8.82
C LYS A 60 -6.25 -0.21 -7.33
N VAL A 61 -5.33 0.24 -6.48
CA VAL A 61 -5.53 0.26 -5.04
C VAL A 61 -4.88 1.51 -4.45
N SER A 62 -5.57 2.11 -3.48
CA SER A 62 -5.12 3.27 -2.71
C SER A 62 -5.29 2.94 -1.23
N ILE A 63 -4.23 3.16 -0.45
CA ILE A 63 -4.16 2.87 0.98
C ILE A 63 -3.65 4.12 1.69
N GLU A 64 -4.35 4.55 2.73
CA GLU A 64 -3.96 5.70 3.54
C GLU A 64 -4.00 5.34 5.03
N ALA A 65 -2.89 5.61 5.73
CA ALA A 65 -2.81 5.60 7.18
C ALA A 65 -2.40 7.00 7.67
N GLY A 66 -3.28 7.70 8.38
CA GLY A 66 -2.96 9.03 8.91
C GLY A 66 -1.83 8.94 9.96
N VAL A 67 -2.02 8.08 10.95
CA VAL A 67 -1.01 7.70 11.95
C VAL A 67 -1.08 6.19 12.13
N GLY A 68 0.02 5.48 11.82
CA GLY A 68 0.10 4.03 11.81
C GLY A 68 0.83 3.53 10.58
N ASP A 69 1.16 2.25 10.58
CA ASP A 69 1.90 1.62 9.49
C ASP A 69 0.95 1.17 8.38
N ALA A 70 1.45 1.22 7.13
CA ALA A 70 0.74 0.73 5.96
C ALA A 70 1.49 -0.45 5.34
N VAL A 71 0.87 -1.62 5.33
CA VAL A 71 1.41 -2.85 4.79
C VAL A 71 0.58 -3.32 3.60
N PHE A 72 1.24 -3.56 2.47
CA PHE A 72 0.63 -4.19 1.30
C PHE A 72 1.45 -5.38 0.83
N SER A 73 0.80 -6.50 0.57
CA SER A 73 1.37 -7.59 -0.21
C SER A 73 0.40 -8.09 -1.27
N GLY A 74 0.90 -8.37 -2.47
CA GLY A 74 0.09 -8.90 -3.56
C GLY A 74 0.53 -8.42 -4.94
N SER A 75 -0.40 -8.40 -5.89
CA SER A 75 -0.13 -7.94 -7.26
C SER A 75 -1.03 -6.77 -7.65
N VAL A 76 -0.42 -5.85 -8.41
CA VAL A 76 -1.09 -4.68 -8.96
C VAL A 76 -0.79 -4.55 -10.45
N SER A 77 -1.83 -4.36 -11.26
CA SER A 77 -1.70 -4.35 -12.72
C SER A 77 -1.77 -2.95 -13.36
N ASN A 78 -2.09 -1.90 -12.60
CA ASN A 78 -2.15 -0.53 -13.12
C ASN A 78 -1.54 0.48 -12.14
N LYS A 79 -2.13 0.70 -10.95
CA LYS A 79 -1.61 1.67 -9.98
C LYS A 79 -1.76 1.20 -8.53
N LEU A 80 -0.67 1.26 -7.77
CA LEU A 80 -0.62 1.17 -6.31
C LEU A 80 -0.27 2.55 -5.76
N GLU A 81 -1.06 3.03 -4.82
CA GLU A 81 -0.83 4.27 -4.08
C GLU A 81 -0.91 3.95 -2.59
N VAL A 82 0.14 4.24 -1.83
CA VAL A 82 0.17 4.02 -0.38
C VAL A 82 0.75 5.23 0.32
N GLU A 83 0.03 5.77 1.29
CA GLU A 83 0.43 6.93 2.05
C GLU A 83 0.37 6.66 3.55
N ALA A 84 1.43 7.02 4.25
CA ALA A 84 1.46 7.10 5.71
C ALA A 84 1.86 8.52 6.14
N GLY A 85 1.03 9.19 6.93
CA GLY A 85 1.37 10.51 7.49
C GLY A 85 2.48 10.40 8.53
N THR A 86 2.34 9.45 9.46
CA THR A 86 3.36 9.04 10.42
C THR A 86 3.29 7.54 10.62
N GLY A 87 4.34 6.83 10.25
CA GLY A 87 4.40 5.37 10.22
C GLY A 87 5.18 4.89 9.00
N ASP A 88 5.53 3.61 9.01
CA ASP A 88 6.31 2.99 7.94
C ASP A 88 5.38 2.48 6.82
N VAL A 89 5.87 2.55 5.58
CA VAL A 89 5.21 1.96 4.41
C VAL A 89 5.98 0.74 3.96
N ASN A 90 5.35 -0.43 4.04
CA ASN A 90 5.94 -1.72 3.70
C ASN A 90 5.17 -2.40 2.58
N VAL A 91 5.81 -2.56 1.42
CA VAL A 91 5.18 -3.07 0.19
C VAL A 91 5.92 -4.27 -0.36
N SER A 92 5.20 -5.37 -0.57
CA SER A 92 5.70 -6.60 -1.20
C SER A 92 4.91 -6.93 -2.47
N LEU A 93 5.54 -6.79 -3.63
CA LEU A 93 4.90 -6.94 -4.94
C LEU A 93 5.26 -8.26 -5.62
N THR A 94 4.24 -8.93 -6.16
CA THR A 94 4.42 -10.08 -7.06
C THR A 94 4.82 -9.62 -8.45
N GLY A 95 6.10 -9.82 -8.79
CA GLY A 95 6.69 -9.41 -10.05
C GLY A 95 8.16 -9.06 -9.88
N THR A 96 8.81 -8.68 -10.98
CA THR A 96 10.18 -8.12 -10.91
C THR A 96 10.15 -6.63 -10.69
N GLU A 97 11.24 -6.05 -10.19
CA GLU A 97 11.46 -4.59 -10.15
C GLU A 97 11.15 -3.91 -11.50
N LYS A 98 11.50 -4.53 -12.63
CA LYS A 98 11.24 -3.99 -13.98
C LYS A 98 9.77 -4.00 -14.41
N SER A 99 8.92 -4.69 -13.66
CA SER A 99 7.48 -4.75 -13.90
C SER A 99 6.75 -3.50 -13.39
N TYR A 100 7.46 -2.63 -12.66
CA TYR A 100 6.90 -1.47 -11.98
C TYR A 100 7.67 -0.20 -12.32
N ALA A 101 6.96 0.92 -12.26
CA ALA A 101 7.54 2.25 -12.15
C ALA A 101 7.30 2.77 -10.75
N PHE A 102 8.39 2.90 -10.00
CA PHE A 102 8.39 3.42 -8.65
C PHE A 102 8.50 4.94 -8.64
N ASP A 103 7.68 5.56 -7.81
CA ASP A 103 7.74 6.95 -7.35
C ASP A 103 7.62 6.91 -5.82
N LEU A 104 8.76 7.05 -5.13
CA LEU A 104 8.87 6.85 -3.69
C LEU A 104 9.33 8.14 -3.02
N SER A 105 8.62 8.59 -1.99
CA SER A 105 8.95 9.81 -1.25
C SER A 105 8.86 9.59 0.26
N ALA A 106 9.98 9.79 0.97
CA ALA A 106 10.05 9.71 2.43
C ALA A 106 10.56 11.04 2.99
N GLY A 107 9.68 11.81 3.65
CA GLY A 107 10.02 13.11 4.21
C GLY A 107 11.04 13.00 5.35
N LEU A 108 10.77 12.18 6.36
CA LEU A 108 11.70 11.84 7.43
C LEU A 108 11.81 10.32 7.60
N GLY A 109 12.71 9.71 6.83
CA GLY A 109 13.03 8.28 6.93
C GLY A 109 13.95 7.84 5.79
N GLU A 110 14.11 6.53 5.63
CA GLU A 110 14.90 5.89 4.58
C GLU A 110 14.01 5.17 3.56
N ILE A 111 14.37 5.26 2.27
CA ILE A 111 13.78 4.45 1.21
C ILE A 111 14.68 3.26 0.91
N ARG A 112 14.11 2.05 0.93
CA ARG A 112 14.78 0.80 0.55
C ARG A 112 13.97 0.07 -0.53
N LEU A 113 14.62 -0.28 -1.63
CA LEU A 113 14.06 -1.13 -2.69
C LEU A 113 14.91 -2.39 -2.82
N ASN A 114 14.29 -3.55 -2.64
CA ASN A 114 14.94 -4.86 -2.65
C ASN A 114 16.15 -4.93 -1.68
N GLY A 115 15.99 -4.31 -0.50
CA GLY A 115 17.02 -4.22 0.54
C GLY A 115 18.18 -3.26 0.21
N GLN A 116 18.14 -2.54 -0.91
CA GLN A 116 19.12 -1.51 -1.25
C GLN A 116 18.59 -0.12 -0.88
N SER A 117 19.37 0.62 -0.10
CA SER A 117 19.07 2.01 0.24
C SER A 117 19.07 2.90 -1.01
N LYS A 118 18.07 3.77 -1.14
CA LYS A 118 17.91 4.73 -2.24
C LYS A 118 18.08 6.18 -1.78
N GLY A 119 18.00 6.44 -0.48
CA GLY A 119 18.14 7.75 0.12
C GLY A 119 17.60 7.73 1.55
N ALA A 120 18.03 8.69 2.37
CA ALA A 120 17.55 8.88 3.72
C ALA A 120 17.43 10.38 4.02
N PHE A 121 16.45 10.75 4.83
CA PHE A 121 16.05 12.12 5.18
C PHE A 121 15.69 12.94 3.94
N ASP A 122 14.40 13.25 3.77
CA ASP A 122 13.87 13.97 2.60
C ASP A 122 14.29 13.27 1.29
N ALA A 123 14.00 11.97 1.23
CA ALA A 123 14.44 11.09 0.15
C ALA A 123 13.34 10.97 -0.92
N GLU A 124 13.75 11.07 -2.18
CA GLU A 124 12.92 10.80 -3.35
C GLU A 124 13.61 9.76 -4.23
N TYR A 125 12.85 8.81 -4.76
CA TYR A 125 13.35 7.79 -5.69
C TYR A 125 12.32 7.49 -6.77
N GLU A 126 12.66 7.86 -8.00
CA GLU A 126 11.84 7.62 -9.18
C GLU A 126 12.50 6.67 -10.17
N THR A 127 11.69 5.88 -10.85
CA THR A 127 12.10 5.04 -11.99
C THR A 127 11.11 5.19 -13.14
N GLY A 128 11.62 5.24 -14.37
CA GLY A 128 10.76 5.28 -15.55
C GLY A 128 10.08 3.93 -15.83
N SER A 129 8.85 3.96 -16.34
CA SER A 129 8.12 2.75 -16.74
C SER A 129 8.51 2.31 -18.16
N ASN A 130 8.55 0.99 -18.37
CA ASN A 130 8.56 0.38 -19.70
C ASN A 130 7.20 -0.28 -20.01
N GLY A 131 6.10 0.35 -19.58
CA GLY A 131 4.74 -0.19 -19.64
C GLY A 131 4.30 -1.03 -18.42
N GLY A 132 5.04 -0.93 -17.31
CA GLY A 132 4.71 -1.56 -16.03
C GLY A 132 3.66 -0.80 -15.21
N ALA A 133 3.21 -1.39 -14.10
CA ALA A 133 2.28 -0.74 -13.17
C ALA A 133 2.99 0.37 -12.38
N GLU A 134 2.28 1.46 -12.09
CA GLU A 134 2.77 2.58 -11.28
C GLU A 134 2.67 2.22 -9.78
N VAL A 135 3.72 2.54 -9.02
CA VAL A 135 3.80 2.32 -7.58
C VAL A 135 4.26 3.62 -6.94
N GLU A 136 3.31 4.32 -6.32
CA GLU A 136 3.50 5.61 -5.65
C GLU A 136 3.41 5.39 -4.15
N LEU A 137 4.51 5.61 -3.42
CA LEU A 137 4.57 5.41 -1.97
C LEU A 137 5.07 6.68 -1.28
N THR A 138 4.33 7.12 -0.27
CA THR A 138 4.66 8.32 0.50
C THR A 138 4.67 8.02 2.00
N ALA A 139 5.74 8.40 2.68
CA ALA A 139 5.82 8.42 4.14
C ALA A 139 6.23 9.82 4.61
N GLY A 140 5.35 10.51 5.36
CA GLY A 140 5.66 11.82 5.91
C GLY A 140 6.80 11.72 6.94
N VAL A 141 6.60 10.85 7.94
CA VAL A 141 7.63 10.43 8.90
C VAL A 141 7.59 8.91 9.03
N GLY A 142 8.67 8.24 8.65
CA GLY A 142 8.76 6.79 8.58
C GLY A 142 9.58 6.32 7.38
N ASP A 143 9.96 5.05 7.41
CA ASP A 143 10.71 4.40 6.34
C ASP A 143 9.76 3.86 5.26
N ILE A 144 10.27 3.79 4.03
CA ILE A 144 9.63 3.08 2.93
C ILE A 144 10.47 1.85 2.60
N SER A 145 9.85 0.68 2.62
CA SER A 145 10.47 -0.58 2.23
C SER A 145 9.66 -1.28 1.15
N VAL A 146 10.31 -1.52 0.01
CA VAL A 146 9.73 -2.22 -1.13
C VAL A 146 10.48 -3.50 -1.42
N LEU A 147 9.75 -4.60 -1.57
CA LEU A 147 10.26 -5.89 -2.03
C LEU A 147 9.50 -6.32 -3.29
N THR A 148 10.23 -6.82 -4.28
CA THR A 148 9.65 -7.42 -5.49
C THR A 148 10.09 -8.88 -5.58
N GLN A 149 9.16 -9.79 -5.83
CA GLN A 149 9.41 -11.24 -5.83
C GLN A 149 8.75 -11.92 -7.03
N GLN A 150 9.48 -12.82 -7.70
CA GLN A 150 9.00 -13.64 -8.82
C GLN A 150 8.33 -14.93 -8.35
#